data_AF-A0A7L2VXW4-F1
#
_entry.id   AF-A0A7L2VXW4-F1
#
_cell.length_a   1.000
_cell.length_b   1.000
_cell.length_c   1.000
_cell.angle_alpha   90.00
_cell.angle_beta   90.00
_cell.angle_gamma   90.00
#
_symmetry.space_group_name_H-M   'P 1'
#
loop_
_entity.id
_entity.type
_entity.pdbx_description
1 polymer ?
#
loop_
_entity_poly.entity_id
_entity_poly.type
_entity_poly.pdbx_seq_one_letter_code
_entity_poly.pdbx_strand_id
1 'polypeptide(L)'
;SFLQIDHPEFEMPPESKFKEKNYLEVTYQRLKKGNNSYLDLLGAPQDGPPDSFSLTLSFISNLQKAVTPLQERQQRGMLFFHTTIRELQEKAPAIDWLSCLQAVFYPMPINLSQPVAVHDMDYLKGMSQLIEQWHKKRVLHIYMIVCLVGNLSPALDSRFQDARLELSKILYGRIGSRMIPAERWRKCLTDTSSFFEPVLGQMFVQEIFPQPTKKHAEQMFSEIQDALYDRLDQLEWMDEQTRQEAKVLVSKLQVEIGYPVHILQTAKVNLEYQNLEISEDTFFLNVVACLKVLRENSYLKLLQHHPQDKWRVTPWSVNSYYSIRHHMVVIPAGMFHSPFFHVEFPSAVNFGAIGVFMAHELLHMFYDYVLPGGCPACNRSALEKSINCLVEQYESYDSKVNGTVTLLENTADTGGLVIAYQAYKNWLKKHKEEKDLPKIGLSHDQLFF
;
A
#
# COMPACT_ATOMS: atom_id res chain seq x y z
N SER A 1 13.28 -13.56 8.00
CA SER A 1 12.10 -12.75 8.37
C SER A 1 12.12 -12.50 9.86
N PHE A 2 11.80 -11.28 10.31
CA PHE A 2 11.77 -10.94 11.75
C PHE A 2 10.31 -10.82 12.21
N LEU A 3 10.03 -11.19 13.46
CA LEU A 3 8.75 -10.87 14.09
C LEU A 3 8.65 -9.36 14.25
N GLN A 4 7.51 -8.79 13.86
CA GLN A 4 7.25 -7.36 13.91
C GLN A 4 6.07 -7.08 14.83
N ILE A 5 6.19 -6.05 15.66
CA ILE A 5 5.14 -5.61 16.57
C ILE A 5 4.96 -4.10 16.36
N ASP A 6 3.71 -3.70 16.08
CA ASP A 6 3.32 -2.30 15.98
C ASP A 6 2.00 -2.07 16.74
N HIS A 7 1.63 -0.81 16.91
CA HIS A 7 0.30 -0.44 17.36
C HIS A 7 -0.77 -0.92 16.34
N PRO A 8 -2.01 -1.23 16.77
CA PRO A 8 -3.09 -1.53 15.85
C PRO A 8 -3.48 -0.28 15.05
N GLU A 9 -4.22 -0.49 13.96
CA GLU A 9 -4.99 0.60 13.37
C GLU A 9 -6.16 0.96 14.29
N PHE A 10 -6.31 2.24 14.58
CA PHE A 10 -7.44 2.76 15.34
C PHE A 10 -8.51 3.25 14.37
N GLU A 11 -9.78 2.95 14.66
CA GLU A 11 -10.91 3.45 13.86
C GLU A 11 -10.98 5.00 13.90
N MET A 12 -10.48 5.62 14.96
CA MET A 12 -10.43 7.07 15.07
C MET A 12 -9.32 7.66 14.18
N PRO A 13 -9.62 8.68 13.36
CA PRO A 13 -8.58 9.41 12.64
C PRO A 13 -7.69 10.16 13.64
N PRO A 14 -6.39 10.33 13.41
CA PRO A 14 -5.52 11.05 14.34
C PRO A 14 -5.97 12.50 14.56
N GLU A 15 -5.67 13.05 15.75
CA GLU A 15 -6.05 14.41 16.16
C GLU A 15 -5.62 15.48 15.15
N SER A 16 -4.48 15.29 14.49
CA SER A 16 -3.97 16.17 13.43
C SER A 16 -4.92 16.37 12.24
N LYS A 17 -5.91 15.48 12.05
CA LYS A 17 -6.93 15.60 11.00
C LYS A 17 -8.16 16.41 11.41
N PHE A 18 -8.28 16.83 12.67
CA PHE A 18 -9.42 17.59 13.18
C PHE A 18 -9.00 19.00 13.61
N LYS A 19 -9.68 20.01 13.06
CA LYS A 19 -9.44 21.43 13.36
C LYS A 19 -10.19 21.94 14.61
N GLU A 20 -10.85 21.06 15.36
CA GLU A 20 -11.74 21.46 16.47
C GLU A 20 -11.03 21.43 17.83
N LYS A 21 -11.16 22.51 18.62
CA LYS A 21 -10.67 22.61 20.01
C LYS A 21 -11.28 21.59 20.99
N ASN A 22 -12.22 20.76 20.55
CA ASN A 22 -12.90 19.75 21.36
C ASN A 22 -12.97 18.37 20.67
N TYR A 23 -11.96 18.05 19.86
CA TYR A 23 -11.85 16.80 19.08
C TYR A 23 -12.17 15.54 19.89
N LEU A 24 -11.65 15.44 21.12
CA LEU A 24 -11.85 14.26 21.97
C LEU A 24 -13.30 14.09 22.41
N GLU A 25 -13.96 15.17 22.85
CA GLU A 25 -15.36 15.10 23.31
C GLU A 25 -16.32 14.85 22.14
N VAL A 26 -16.09 15.52 21.01
CA VAL A 26 -16.91 15.33 19.80
C VAL A 26 -16.77 13.92 19.26
N THR A 27 -15.54 13.39 19.18
CA THR A 27 -15.28 12.03 18.71
C THR A 27 -15.80 10.98 19.70
N TYR A 28 -15.70 11.26 21.00
CA TYR A 28 -16.27 10.42 22.05
C TYR A 28 -17.80 10.26 21.92
N GLN A 29 -18.55 11.36 21.77
CA GLN A 29 -20.02 11.29 21.61
C GLN A 29 -20.42 10.54 20.32
N ARG A 30 -19.62 10.73 19.27
CA ARG A 30 -19.78 10.08 17.96
C ARG A 30 -19.56 8.57 18.02
N LEU A 31 -18.48 8.12 18.66
CA LEU A 31 -18.18 6.70 18.89
C LEU A 31 -19.18 6.05 19.84
N LYS A 32 -19.61 6.78 20.87
CA LYS A 32 -20.62 6.28 21.80
C LYS A 32 -21.89 5.87 21.06
N LYS A 33 -22.34 6.70 20.12
CA LYS A 33 -23.51 6.41 19.28
C LYS A 33 -23.28 5.20 18.37
N GLY A 34 -22.14 5.11 17.69
CA GLY A 34 -21.83 4.00 16.79
C GLY A 34 -21.68 2.66 17.52
N ASN A 35 -20.94 2.62 18.61
CA ASN A 35 -20.70 1.37 19.34
C ASN A 35 -21.90 0.90 20.16
N ASN A 36 -22.76 1.81 20.64
CA ASN A 36 -24.04 1.41 21.21
C ASN A 36 -24.86 0.62 20.19
N SER A 37 -24.83 1.00 18.90
CA SER A 37 -25.53 0.24 17.87
C SER A 37 -25.02 -1.19 17.71
N TYR A 38 -23.70 -1.44 17.81
CA TYR A 38 -23.17 -2.80 17.82
C TYR A 38 -23.60 -3.59 19.06
N LEU A 39 -23.55 -2.97 20.24
CA LEU A 39 -23.94 -3.63 21.49
C LEU A 39 -25.43 -3.98 21.50
N ASP A 40 -26.28 -3.06 21.02
CA ASP A 40 -27.71 -3.29 20.86
C ASP A 40 -27.97 -4.48 19.93
N LEU A 41 -27.25 -4.56 18.81
CA LEU A 41 -27.35 -5.68 17.86
C LEU A 41 -26.85 -7.01 18.44
N LEU A 42 -25.96 -6.98 19.42
CA LEU A 42 -25.49 -8.15 20.17
C LEU A 42 -26.39 -8.50 21.35
N GLY A 43 -27.48 -7.77 21.57
CA GLY A 43 -28.42 -8.00 22.67
C GLY A 43 -27.87 -7.57 24.04
N ALA A 44 -26.99 -6.57 24.08
CA ALA A 44 -26.52 -6.01 25.34
C ALA A 44 -27.69 -5.40 26.14
N PRO A 45 -27.77 -5.63 27.46
CA PRO A 45 -28.82 -5.04 28.29
C PRO A 45 -28.72 -3.51 28.29
N GLN A 46 -29.82 -2.81 28.02
CA GLN A 46 -29.86 -1.34 28.07
C GLN A 46 -29.63 -0.78 29.48
N ASP A 47 -29.85 -1.60 30.51
CA ASP A 47 -29.64 -1.27 31.93
C ASP A 47 -28.27 -1.74 32.48
N GLY A 48 -27.32 -2.10 31.61
CA GLY A 48 -25.95 -2.42 32.01
C GLY A 48 -25.27 -1.21 32.69
N PRO A 49 -24.23 -1.42 33.53
CA PRO A 49 -23.59 -0.33 34.27
C PRO A 49 -23.12 0.77 33.28
N PRO A 50 -23.69 1.99 33.36
CA PRO A 50 -23.56 3.02 32.34
C PRO A 50 -22.11 3.47 32.10
N ASP A 51 -21.21 3.18 33.06
CA ASP A 51 -19.82 3.61 33.04
C ASP A 51 -18.88 2.68 32.27
N SER A 52 -19.18 1.38 32.13
CA SER A 52 -18.20 0.41 31.59
C SER A 52 -17.85 0.68 30.12
N PHE A 53 -18.83 1.12 29.34
CA PHE A 53 -18.65 1.43 27.93
C PHE A 53 -17.98 2.79 27.71
N SER A 54 -18.39 3.81 28.47
CA SER A 54 -17.72 5.12 28.52
C SER A 54 -16.24 4.97 28.88
N LEU A 55 -15.94 4.18 29.91
CA LEU A 55 -14.58 3.83 30.29
C LEU A 55 -13.85 3.11 29.15
N THR A 56 -14.48 2.17 28.45
CA THR A 56 -13.84 1.51 27.30
C THR A 56 -13.47 2.49 26.19
N LEU A 57 -14.32 3.47 25.88
CA LEU A 57 -13.99 4.53 24.94
C LEU A 57 -12.82 5.40 25.42
N SER A 58 -12.79 5.76 26.71
CA SER A 58 -11.66 6.49 27.29
C SER A 58 -10.37 5.69 27.21
N PHE A 59 -10.43 4.38 27.41
CA PHE A 59 -9.27 3.48 27.25
C PHE A 59 -8.75 3.48 25.80
N ILE A 60 -9.63 3.34 24.81
CA ILE A 60 -9.26 3.41 23.38
C ILE A 60 -8.62 4.77 23.05
N SER A 61 -9.21 5.86 23.54
CA SER A 61 -8.67 7.21 23.35
C SER A 61 -7.28 7.37 23.95
N ASN A 62 -7.04 6.85 25.15
CA ASN A 62 -5.72 6.90 25.77
C ASN A 62 -4.69 6.03 25.03
N LEU A 63 -5.09 4.87 24.51
CA LEU A 63 -4.21 4.06 23.64
C LEU A 63 -3.82 4.84 22.38
N GLN A 64 -4.78 5.50 21.73
CA GLN A 64 -4.49 6.27 20.52
C GLN A 64 -3.55 7.45 20.79
N LYS A 65 -3.67 8.12 21.93
CA LYS A 65 -2.75 9.19 22.35
C LYS A 65 -1.32 8.71 22.58
N ALA A 66 -1.13 7.42 22.87
CA ALA A 66 0.19 6.83 23.02
C ALA A 66 0.88 6.52 21.68
N VAL A 67 0.16 6.60 20.55
CA VAL A 67 0.73 6.35 19.22
C VAL A 67 1.66 7.48 18.81
N THR A 68 2.87 7.13 18.40
CA THR A 68 3.84 8.05 17.80
C THR A 68 3.58 8.15 16.28
N PRO A 69 3.22 9.33 15.74
CA PRO A 69 2.95 9.49 14.31
C PRO A 69 4.12 9.04 13.43
N LEU A 70 3.82 8.41 12.28
CA LEU A 70 4.85 7.90 11.37
C LEU A 70 5.85 8.96 10.91
N GLN A 71 5.38 10.19 10.63
CA GLN A 71 6.24 11.31 10.24
C GLN A 71 7.26 11.66 11.34
N GLU A 72 6.83 11.64 12.59
CA GLU A 72 7.69 11.88 13.74
C GLU A 72 8.69 10.73 13.93
N ARG A 73 8.25 9.48 13.75
CA ARG A 73 9.13 8.30 13.75
C ARG A 73 10.19 8.39 12.66
N GLN A 74 9.81 8.79 11.45
CA GLN A 74 10.71 9.02 10.31
C GLN A 74 11.73 10.13 10.62
N GLN A 75 11.29 11.27 11.13
CA GLN A 75 12.17 12.39 11.50
C GLN A 75 13.18 12.02 12.59
N ARG A 76 12.80 11.14 13.53
CA ARG A 76 13.68 10.64 14.59
C ARG A 76 14.62 9.53 14.13
N GLY A 77 14.52 9.06 12.88
CA GLY A 77 15.28 7.89 12.40
C GLY A 77 14.88 6.58 13.09
N MET A 78 13.70 6.53 13.73
CA MET A 78 13.21 5.39 14.52
C MET A 78 12.06 4.69 13.80
N LEU A 79 12.36 4.00 12.69
CA LEU A 79 11.35 3.20 11.97
C LEU A 79 11.07 1.86 12.65
N PHE A 80 12.07 1.32 13.34
CA PHE A 80 11.98 0.10 14.12
C PHE A 80 13.07 0.08 15.19
N PHE A 81 12.74 -0.48 16.34
CA PHE A 81 13.65 -0.81 17.43
C PHE A 81 13.86 -2.32 17.44
N HIS A 82 15.09 -2.75 17.15
CA HIS A 82 15.46 -4.17 17.25
C HIS A 82 15.75 -4.54 18.71
N THR A 83 15.10 -5.59 19.20
CA THR A 83 15.19 -6.05 20.59
C THR A 83 14.89 -7.54 20.67
N THR A 84 14.89 -8.10 21.88
CA THR A 84 14.48 -9.49 22.14
C THR A 84 13.14 -9.55 22.88
N ILE A 85 12.47 -10.71 22.87
CA ILE A 85 11.25 -10.90 23.69
C ILE A 85 11.52 -10.62 25.17
N ARG A 86 12.70 -11.00 25.69
CA ARG A 86 13.13 -10.71 27.07
C ARG A 86 13.14 -9.21 27.36
N GLU A 87 13.84 -8.44 26.53
CA GLU A 87 13.95 -6.98 26.70
C GLU A 87 12.61 -6.28 26.48
N LEU A 88 11.78 -6.78 25.56
CA LEU A 88 10.42 -6.30 25.35
C LEU A 88 9.56 -6.52 26.61
N GLN A 89 9.66 -7.69 27.24
CA GLN A 89 8.96 -8.01 28.49
C GLN A 89 9.35 -7.05 29.62
N GLU A 90 10.61 -6.63 29.71
CA GLU A 90 11.07 -5.65 30.70
C GLU A 90 10.51 -4.24 30.43
N LYS A 91 10.39 -3.85 29.15
CA LYS A 91 9.93 -2.50 28.75
C LYS A 91 8.40 -2.35 28.77
N ALA A 92 7.66 -3.41 28.49
CA ALA A 92 6.20 -3.42 28.41
C ALA A 92 5.62 -4.66 29.12
N PRO A 93 5.70 -4.75 30.46
CA PRO A 93 5.46 -5.99 31.21
C PRO A 93 4.00 -6.44 31.31
N ALA A 94 3.02 -5.60 30.95
CA ALA A 94 1.60 -5.90 31.18
C ALA A 94 1.06 -7.09 30.37
N ILE A 95 1.75 -7.48 29.29
CA ILE A 95 1.45 -8.66 28.49
C ILE A 95 2.56 -9.67 28.73
N ASP A 96 2.20 -10.94 28.94
CA ASP A 96 3.16 -12.04 28.83
C ASP A 96 3.44 -12.27 27.34
N TRP A 97 4.48 -11.59 26.84
CA TRP A 97 4.81 -11.58 25.42
C TRP A 97 5.24 -12.97 24.93
N LEU A 98 5.95 -13.73 25.77
CA LEU A 98 6.38 -15.07 25.38
C LEU A 98 5.16 -15.97 25.16
N SER A 99 4.27 -16.06 26.15
CA SER A 99 3.07 -16.90 26.05
C SER A 99 2.14 -16.43 24.92
N CYS A 100 1.97 -15.11 24.77
CA CYS A 100 1.17 -14.54 23.69
C CYS A 100 1.72 -14.91 22.30
N LEU A 101 3.02 -14.71 22.08
CA LEU A 101 3.65 -15.03 20.79
C LEU A 101 3.68 -16.53 20.53
N GLN A 102 3.92 -17.36 21.55
CA GLN A 102 3.82 -18.82 21.43
C GLN A 102 2.42 -19.27 21.03
N ALA A 103 1.36 -18.64 21.56
CA ALA A 103 -0.02 -18.96 21.18
C ALA A 103 -0.35 -18.49 19.76
N VAL A 104 0.11 -17.29 19.36
CA VAL A 104 -0.14 -16.72 18.03
C VAL A 104 0.58 -17.50 16.93
N PHE A 105 1.82 -17.92 17.18
CA PHE A 105 2.69 -18.56 16.18
C PHE A 105 2.81 -20.08 16.34
N TYR A 106 2.02 -20.71 17.22
CA TYR A 106 2.00 -22.17 17.35
C TYR A 106 1.79 -22.85 15.97
N PRO A 107 2.58 -23.88 15.61
CA PRO A 107 3.53 -24.65 16.44
C PRO A 107 5.00 -24.17 16.41
N MET A 108 5.29 -22.97 15.90
CA MET A 108 6.67 -22.46 15.83
C MET A 108 7.28 -22.32 17.24
N PRO A 109 8.50 -22.85 17.48
CA PRO A 109 9.17 -22.68 18.76
C PRO A 109 9.64 -21.22 18.92
N ILE A 110 9.06 -20.51 19.88
CA ILE A 110 9.45 -19.14 20.27
C ILE A 110 10.04 -19.18 21.68
N ASN A 111 11.14 -18.47 21.89
CA ASN A 111 11.83 -18.35 23.18
C ASN A 111 12.18 -16.89 23.50
N LEU A 112 12.60 -16.61 24.74
CA LEU A 112 12.89 -15.26 25.23
C LEU A 112 14.00 -14.52 24.45
N SER A 113 14.92 -15.24 23.81
CA SER A 113 16.02 -14.65 23.04
C SER A 113 15.62 -14.35 21.59
N GLN A 114 14.40 -14.66 21.17
CA GLN A 114 13.91 -14.41 19.82
C GLN A 114 13.99 -12.91 19.49
N PRO A 115 14.66 -12.53 18.38
CA PRO A 115 14.66 -11.15 17.90
C PRO A 115 13.29 -10.70 17.43
N VAL A 116 12.92 -9.48 17.82
CA VAL A 116 11.69 -8.79 17.41
C VAL A 116 12.03 -7.36 16.97
N ALA A 117 11.31 -6.87 15.97
CA ALA A 117 11.37 -5.49 15.53
C ALA A 117 10.11 -4.77 16.01
N VAL A 118 10.27 -3.74 16.84
CA VAL A 118 9.16 -2.96 17.40
C VAL A 118 9.09 -1.62 16.68
N HIS A 119 7.98 -1.34 16.02
CA HIS A 119 7.80 -0.15 15.20
C HIS A 119 7.49 1.11 16.01
N ASP A 120 6.88 0.96 17.19
CA ASP A 120 6.57 2.06 18.11
C ASP A 120 6.72 1.60 19.56
N MET A 121 7.95 1.70 20.08
CA MET A 121 8.27 1.25 21.43
C MET A 121 7.63 2.15 22.51
N ASP A 122 7.42 3.42 22.22
CA ASP A 122 6.80 4.34 23.17
C ASP A 122 5.30 4.05 23.31
N TYR A 123 4.63 3.69 22.20
CA TYR A 123 3.28 3.14 22.26
C TYR A 123 3.20 1.89 23.15
N LEU A 124 4.10 0.89 22.97
CA LEU A 124 4.03 -0.34 23.76
C LEU A 124 4.24 -0.10 25.27
N LYS A 125 5.12 0.83 25.65
CA LYS A 125 5.28 1.24 27.06
C LYS A 125 4.01 1.90 27.58
N GLY A 126 3.44 2.84 26.82
CA GLY A 126 2.19 3.52 27.19
C GLY A 126 1.01 2.55 27.31
N MET A 127 0.88 1.62 26.36
CA MET A 127 -0.10 0.54 26.38
C MET A 127 0.06 -0.33 27.63
N SER A 128 1.29 -0.71 27.98
CA SER A 128 1.56 -1.52 29.18
C SER A 128 1.04 -0.83 30.45
N GLN A 129 1.35 0.45 30.61
CA GLN A 129 0.88 1.24 31.75
C GLN A 129 -0.66 1.35 31.78
N LEU A 130 -1.29 1.55 30.63
CA LEU A 130 -2.75 1.63 30.52
C LEU A 130 -3.41 0.28 30.84
N ILE A 131 -2.86 -0.84 30.38
CA ILE A 131 -3.37 -2.17 30.72
C ILE A 131 -3.26 -2.40 32.23
N GLU A 132 -2.12 -2.11 32.85
CA GLU A 132 -1.94 -2.25 34.31
C GLU A 132 -2.92 -1.38 35.12
N GLN A 133 -3.23 -0.18 34.64
CA GLN A 133 -4.19 0.69 35.31
C GLN A 133 -5.65 0.20 35.16
N TRP A 134 -6.00 -0.48 34.05
CA TRP A 134 -7.39 -0.77 33.69
C TRP A 134 -7.76 -2.26 33.73
N HIS A 135 -6.80 -3.19 33.89
CA HIS A 135 -7.01 -4.65 33.81
C HIS A 135 -8.01 -5.20 34.83
N LYS A 136 -8.15 -4.56 35.99
CA LYS A 136 -9.12 -4.96 37.03
C LYS A 136 -10.56 -4.57 36.67
N LYS A 137 -10.77 -3.81 35.58
CA LYS A 137 -12.08 -3.42 35.08
C LYS A 137 -12.48 -4.34 33.91
N ARG A 138 -13.79 -4.47 33.66
CA ARG A 138 -14.33 -5.19 32.48
C ARG A 138 -13.94 -4.55 31.13
N VAL A 139 -13.24 -3.42 31.15
CA VAL A 139 -12.87 -2.59 30.00
C VAL A 139 -12.05 -3.34 28.95
N LEU A 140 -11.03 -4.11 29.35
CA LEU A 140 -10.19 -4.84 28.38
C LEU A 140 -11.00 -5.89 27.60
N HIS A 141 -11.91 -6.61 28.27
CA HIS A 141 -12.78 -7.57 27.61
C HIS A 141 -13.75 -6.89 26.64
N ILE A 142 -14.36 -5.77 27.04
CA ILE A 142 -15.26 -5.02 26.17
C ILE A 142 -14.50 -4.47 24.96
N TYR A 143 -13.29 -3.92 25.17
CA TYR A 143 -12.41 -3.48 24.09
C TYR A 143 -12.14 -4.61 23.08
N MET A 144 -11.71 -5.79 23.55
CA MET A 144 -11.45 -6.93 22.66
C MET A 144 -12.71 -7.39 21.90
N ILE A 145 -13.87 -7.41 22.55
CA ILE A 145 -15.15 -7.76 21.90
C ILE A 145 -15.53 -6.73 20.84
N VAL A 146 -15.38 -5.43 21.13
CA VAL A 146 -15.67 -4.36 20.17
C VAL A 146 -14.74 -4.47 18.96
N CYS A 147 -13.44 -4.71 19.15
CA CYS A 147 -12.52 -4.94 18.04
C CYS A 147 -12.89 -6.18 17.22
N LEU A 148 -13.26 -7.29 17.87
CA LEU A 148 -13.69 -8.52 17.20
C LEU A 148 -14.94 -8.28 16.33
N VAL A 149 -15.96 -7.63 16.90
CA VAL A 149 -17.23 -7.33 16.21
C VAL A 149 -16.99 -6.32 15.10
N GLY A 150 -16.17 -5.30 15.32
CA GLY A 150 -15.77 -4.34 14.31
C GLY A 150 -15.15 -5.03 13.09
N ASN A 151 -14.21 -5.95 13.32
CA ASN A 151 -13.53 -6.71 12.27
C ASN A 151 -14.43 -7.72 11.55
N LEU A 152 -15.38 -8.34 12.27
CA LEU A 152 -16.28 -9.35 11.70
C LEU A 152 -17.58 -8.76 11.13
N SER A 153 -17.92 -7.52 11.45
CA SER A 153 -19.16 -6.86 11.00
C SER A 153 -19.37 -6.85 9.48
N PRO A 154 -18.32 -6.77 8.61
CA PRO A 154 -18.52 -6.88 7.17
C PRO A 154 -19.08 -8.23 6.70
N ALA A 155 -18.95 -9.27 7.53
CA ALA A 155 -19.43 -10.63 7.28
C ALA A 155 -20.79 -10.94 7.93
N LEU A 156 -21.35 -9.99 8.70
CA LEU A 156 -22.64 -10.10 9.37
C LEU A 156 -23.77 -9.51 8.52
N ASP A 157 -25.01 -9.57 9.02
CA ASP A 157 -26.18 -9.04 8.32
C ASP A 157 -26.13 -7.52 8.11
N SER A 158 -27.09 -7.00 7.32
CA SER A 158 -27.12 -5.59 6.92
C SER A 158 -27.14 -4.64 8.11
N ARG A 159 -27.71 -5.01 9.26
CA ARG A 159 -27.79 -4.13 10.43
C ARG A 159 -26.40 -3.79 10.97
N PHE A 160 -25.49 -4.77 11.00
CA PHE A 160 -24.10 -4.56 11.39
C PHE A 160 -23.33 -3.75 10.35
N GLN A 161 -23.59 -3.99 9.06
CA GLN A 161 -22.96 -3.24 7.98
C GLN A 161 -23.42 -1.77 7.96
N ASP A 162 -24.71 -1.52 8.22
CA ASP A 162 -25.30 -0.18 8.33
C ASP A 162 -24.73 0.56 9.54
N ALA A 163 -24.62 -0.11 10.70
CA ALA A 163 -23.96 0.42 11.89
C ALA A 163 -22.51 0.86 11.61
N ARG A 164 -21.75 0.01 10.89
CA ARG A 164 -20.37 0.32 10.47
C ARG A 164 -20.32 1.52 9.54
N LEU A 165 -21.22 1.57 8.55
CA LEU A 165 -21.31 2.66 7.60
C LEU A 165 -21.64 3.99 8.29
N GLU A 166 -22.62 3.99 9.19
CA GLU A 166 -22.98 5.17 9.98
C GLU A 166 -21.82 5.63 10.85
N LEU A 167 -21.11 4.71 11.51
CA LEU A 167 -19.90 5.04 12.26
C LEU A 167 -18.82 5.66 11.36
N SER A 168 -18.58 5.11 10.17
CA SER A 168 -17.64 5.67 9.19
C SER A 168 -18.04 7.09 8.75
N LYS A 169 -19.32 7.32 8.43
CA LYS A 169 -19.85 8.66 8.08
C LYS A 169 -19.68 9.65 9.23
N ILE A 170 -19.85 9.19 10.47
CA ILE A 170 -19.69 9.99 11.67
C ILE A 170 -18.22 10.39 11.89
N LEU A 171 -17.28 9.47 11.67
CA LEU A 171 -15.84 9.69 11.89
C LEU A 171 -15.18 10.52 10.78
N TYR A 172 -15.50 10.23 9.52
CA TYR A 172 -14.82 10.82 8.36
C TYR A 172 -15.67 11.85 7.59
N GLY A 173 -16.93 12.05 8.00
CA GLY A 173 -17.91 12.84 7.25
C GLY A 173 -18.45 12.11 6.02
N ARG A 174 -19.55 12.60 5.44
CA ARG A 174 -20.17 11.97 4.25
C ARG A 174 -19.25 11.94 3.02
N ILE A 175 -18.38 12.94 2.88
CA ILE A 175 -17.44 13.08 1.75
C ILE A 175 -16.15 12.28 1.98
N GLY A 176 -15.74 12.07 3.24
CA GLY A 176 -14.56 11.29 3.61
C GLY A 176 -14.84 9.81 3.88
N SER A 177 -16.11 9.39 3.95
CA SER A 177 -16.47 7.98 4.08
C SER A 177 -16.14 7.26 2.77
N ARG A 178 -15.02 6.52 2.77
CA ARG A 178 -14.61 5.62 1.69
C ARG A 178 -15.57 4.43 1.52
N MET A 179 -16.52 4.26 2.44
CA MET A 179 -17.53 3.21 2.41
C MET A 179 -18.77 3.72 1.66
N ILE A 180 -18.72 3.74 0.33
CA ILE A 180 -19.94 3.85 -0.47
C ILE A 180 -20.63 2.48 -0.40
N PRO A 181 -21.97 2.40 -0.25
CA PRO A 181 -22.68 1.13 -0.43
C PRO A 181 -22.42 0.64 -1.86
N ALA A 182 -21.45 -0.27 -2.00
CA ALA A 182 -21.18 -0.92 -3.26
C ALA A 182 -22.36 -1.84 -3.56
N GLU A 183 -22.75 -1.94 -4.83
CA GLU A 183 -23.68 -3.00 -5.28
C GLU A 183 -23.20 -4.35 -4.72
N ARG A 184 -24.12 -5.20 -4.25
CA ARG A 184 -23.77 -6.42 -3.51
C ARG A 184 -22.72 -7.26 -4.22
N TRP A 185 -22.82 -7.40 -5.54
CA TRP A 185 -21.86 -8.15 -6.35
C TRP A 185 -20.45 -7.55 -6.32
N ARG A 186 -20.32 -6.21 -6.31
CA ARG A 186 -19.01 -5.52 -6.22
C ARG A 186 -18.39 -5.77 -4.85
N LYS A 187 -19.18 -5.67 -3.78
CA LYS A 187 -18.72 -6.02 -2.43
C LYS A 187 -18.25 -7.47 -2.35
N CYS A 188 -19.06 -8.41 -2.84
CA CYS A 188 -18.68 -9.82 -2.87
C CYS A 188 -17.40 -10.06 -3.67
N LEU A 189 -17.22 -9.39 -4.81
CA LEU A 189 -16.00 -9.46 -5.61
C LEU A 189 -14.79 -8.91 -4.83
N THR A 190 -14.92 -7.74 -4.21
CA THR A 190 -13.85 -7.14 -3.39
C THR A 190 -13.46 -8.06 -2.24
N ASP A 191 -14.44 -8.53 -1.45
CA ASP A 191 -14.20 -9.42 -0.30
C ASP A 191 -13.53 -10.74 -0.75
N THR A 192 -14.00 -11.33 -1.86
CA THR A 192 -13.40 -12.55 -2.45
C THR A 192 -11.97 -12.28 -2.89
N SER A 193 -11.72 -11.13 -3.54
CA SER A 193 -10.40 -10.79 -4.07
C SER A 193 -9.35 -10.53 -3.02
N SER A 194 -9.73 -10.05 -1.84
CA SER A 194 -8.79 -9.83 -0.73
C SER A 194 -8.22 -11.13 -0.15
N PHE A 195 -8.91 -12.26 -0.32
CA PHE A 195 -8.46 -13.56 0.20
C PHE A 195 -7.98 -14.51 -0.90
N PHE A 196 -8.62 -14.49 -2.07
CA PHE A 196 -8.30 -15.36 -3.21
C PHE A 196 -7.47 -14.63 -4.28
N GLU A 197 -6.57 -13.73 -3.87
CA GLU A 197 -5.83 -12.89 -4.80
C GLU A 197 -5.02 -13.69 -5.84
N PRO A 198 -4.18 -14.68 -5.46
CA PRO A 198 -3.47 -15.51 -6.45
C PRO A 198 -4.39 -16.21 -7.46
N VAL A 199 -5.56 -16.69 -7.01
CA VAL A 199 -6.53 -17.41 -7.85
C VAL A 199 -7.18 -16.47 -8.86
N LEU A 200 -7.74 -15.36 -8.39
CA LEU A 200 -8.33 -14.36 -9.28
C LEU A 200 -7.28 -13.69 -10.16
N GLY A 201 -6.04 -13.58 -9.68
CA GLY A 201 -4.92 -13.02 -10.43
C GLY A 201 -4.58 -13.89 -11.62
N GLN A 202 -4.55 -15.22 -11.42
CA GLN A 202 -4.39 -16.18 -12.50
C GLN A 202 -5.52 -16.05 -13.53
N MET A 203 -6.77 -16.01 -13.09
CA MET A 203 -7.94 -15.87 -13.97
C MET A 203 -7.88 -14.56 -14.78
N PHE A 204 -7.60 -13.44 -14.11
CA PHE A 204 -7.52 -12.12 -14.72
C PHE A 204 -6.42 -12.05 -15.79
N VAL A 205 -5.23 -12.55 -15.47
CA VAL A 205 -4.07 -12.53 -16.38
C VAL A 205 -4.31 -13.40 -17.61
N GLN A 206 -4.94 -14.57 -17.44
CA GLN A 206 -5.26 -15.47 -18.56
C GLN A 206 -6.20 -14.81 -19.56
N GLU A 207 -7.12 -13.97 -19.08
CA GLU A 207 -8.10 -13.28 -19.91
C GLU A 207 -7.54 -11.99 -20.55
N ILE A 208 -6.88 -11.15 -19.76
CA ILE A 208 -6.55 -9.76 -20.15
C ILE A 208 -5.09 -9.59 -20.60
N PHE A 209 -4.17 -10.43 -20.12
CA PHE A 209 -2.73 -10.24 -20.32
C PHE A 209 -2.02 -11.49 -20.84
N PRO A 210 -2.34 -11.94 -22.08
CA PRO A 210 -1.72 -13.11 -22.67
C PRO A 210 -0.23 -12.86 -22.99
N GLN A 211 0.52 -13.94 -23.21
CA GLN A 211 1.98 -13.89 -23.45
C GLN A 211 2.42 -12.91 -24.56
N PRO A 212 1.72 -12.77 -25.70
CA PRO A 212 2.10 -11.78 -26.71
C PRO A 212 2.04 -10.33 -26.20
N THR A 213 1.03 -10.00 -25.38
CA THR A 213 0.90 -8.69 -24.75
C THR A 213 2.06 -8.43 -23.80
N LYS A 214 2.42 -9.42 -22.98
CA LYS A 214 3.59 -9.34 -22.10
C LYS A 214 4.88 -9.07 -22.87
N LYS A 215 5.12 -9.82 -23.94
CA LYS A 215 6.32 -9.64 -24.77
C LYS A 215 6.37 -8.24 -25.40
N HIS A 216 5.23 -7.73 -25.87
CA HIS A 216 5.18 -6.38 -26.44
C HIS A 216 5.45 -5.30 -25.37
N ALA A 217 4.89 -5.46 -24.18
CA ALA A 217 5.16 -4.57 -23.05
C ALA A 217 6.64 -4.57 -22.63
N GLU A 218 7.27 -5.75 -22.56
CA GLU A 218 8.71 -5.88 -22.26
C GLU A 218 9.58 -5.23 -23.34
N GLN A 219 9.22 -5.36 -24.61
CA GLN A 219 9.90 -4.68 -25.72
C GLN A 219 9.77 -3.16 -25.62
N MET A 220 8.57 -2.65 -25.34
CA MET A 220 8.33 -1.22 -25.14
C MET A 220 9.15 -0.67 -23.97
N PHE A 221 9.20 -1.40 -22.86
CA PHE A 221 10.01 -1.03 -21.70
C PHE A 221 11.51 -0.99 -22.05
N SER A 222 12.00 -1.94 -22.86
CA SER A 222 13.38 -1.93 -23.34
C SER A 222 13.70 -0.68 -24.18
N GLU A 223 12.79 -0.25 -25.07
CA GLU A 223 12.97 0.98 -25.86
C GLU A 223 13.01 2.24 -24.97
N ILE A 224 12.27 2.23 -23.86
CA ILE A 224 12.28 3.30 -22.85
C ILE A 224 13.59 3.32 -22.07
N GLN A 225 14.11 2.14 -21.68
CA GLN A 225 15.43 2.03 -21.06
C GLN A 225 16.55 2.54 -21.98
N ASP A 226 16.51 2.17 -23.27
CA ASP A 226 17.46 2.66 -24.27
C ASP A 226 17.39 4.19 -24.40
N ALA A 227 16.19 4.76 -24.46
CA ALA A 227 16.01 6.21 -24.50
C ALA A 227 16.52 6.92 -23.24
N LEU A 228 16.39 6.29 -22.07
CA LEU A 228 17.00 6.80 -20.83
C LEU A 228 18.52 6.78 -20.92
N TYR A 229 19.14 5.71 -21.43
CA TYR A 229 20.59 5.65 -21.64
C TYR A 229 21.07 6.79 -22.54
N ASP A 230 20.39 7.02 -23.67
CA ASP A 230 20.68 8.14 -24.58
C ASP A 230 20.56 9.50 -23.89
N ARG A 231 19.54 9.68 -23.02
CA ARG A 231 19.36 10.92 -22.26
C ARG A 231 20.42 11.11 -21.20
N LEU A 232 20.80 10.05 -20.49
CA LEU A 232 21.88 10.09 -19.52
C LEU A 232 23.18 10.56 -20.18
N ASP A 233 23.42 10.31 -21.48
CA ASP A 233 24.59 10.82 -22.23
C ASP A 233 24.54 12.30 -22.60
N GLN A 234 23.38 12.94 -22.46
CA GLN A 234 23.17 14.35 -22.83
C GLN A 234 23.05 15.28 -21.63
N LEU A 235 22.97 14.76 -20.39
CA LEU A 235 22.83 15.58 -19.19
C LEU A 235 24.11 16.39 -18.92
N GLU A 236 24.00 17.72 -18.94
CA GLU A 236 25.12 18.63 -18.68
C GLU A 236 25.46 18.76 -17.19
N TRP A 237 24.51 18.47 -16.31
CA TRP A 237 24.70 18.61 -14.86
C TRP A 237 25.36 17.40 -14.20
N MET A 238 25.46 16.27 -14.90
CA MET A 238 26.15 15.06 -14.44
C MET A 238 27.57 15.00 -15.03
N ASP A 239 28.57 14.77 -14.20
CA ASP A 239 29.90 14.41 -14.68
C ASP A 239 29.94 12.97 -15.23
N GLU A 240 31.06 12.58 -15.84
CA GLU A 240 31.19 11.26 -16.46
C GLU A 240 31.11 10.12 -15.44
N GLN A 241 31.69 10.28 -14.25
CA GLN A 241 31.66 9.24 -13.23
C GLN A 241 30.23 8.97 -12.74
N THR A 242 29.51 10.02 -12.36
CA THR A 242 28.12 9.97 -11.91
C THR A 242 27.23 9.39 -13.00
N ARG A 243 27.47 9.75 -14.26
CA ARG A 243 26.75 9.21 -15.42
C ARG A 243 26.94 7.70 -15.54
N GLN A 244 28.15 7.19 -15.41
CA GLN A 244 28.40 5.74 -15.43
C GLN A 244 27.77 5.03 -14.23
N GLU A 245 27.80 5.63 -13.05
CA GLU A 245 27.10 5.09 -11.87
C GLU A 245 25.57 5.02 -12.10
N ALA A 246 24.98 6.05 -12.68
CA ALA A 246 23.57 6.07 -13.06
C ALA A 246 23.24 4.96 -14.08
N LYS A 247 24.09 4.76 -15.09
CA LYS A 247 23.94 3.68 -16.08
C LYS A 247 24.03 2.28 -15.45
N VAL A 248 24.94 2.09 -14.50
CA VAL A 248 25.06 0.85 -13.73
C VAL A 248 23.81 0.63 -12.87
N LEU A 249 23.25 1.69 -12.29
CA LEU A 249 21.98 1.61 -11.55
C LEU A 249 20.86 1.11 -12.47
N VAL A 250 20.68 1.70 -13.66
CA VAL A 250 19.68 1.24 -14.66
C VAL A 250 19.88 -0.23 -15.00
N SER A 251 21.12 -0.67 -15.20
CA SER A 251 21.44 -2.05 -15.59
C SER A 251 21.09 -3.11 -14.52
N LYS A 252 21.00 -2.70 -13.25
CA LYS A 252 20.70 -3.58 -12.12
C LYS A 252 19.22 -3.61 -11.76
N LEU A 253 18.41 -2.77 -12.42
CA LEU A 253 16.99 -2.65 -12.13
C LEU A 253 16.25 -3.95 -12.44
N GLN A 254 15.46 -4.43 -11.49
CA GLN A 254 14.53 -5.53 -11.72
C GLN A 254 13.23 -4.98 -12.32
N VAL A 255 12.70 -5.64 -13.34
CA VAL A 255 11.50 -5.21 -14.07
C VAL A 255 10.47 -6.31 -14.01
N GLU A 256 9.32 -6.03 -13.40
CA GLU A 256 8.23 -6.96 -13.19
C GLU A 256 6.98 -6.45 -13.92
N ILE A 257 6.66 -7.04 -15.07
CA ILE A 257 5.53 -6.64 -15.92
C ILE A 257 4.44 -7.72 -15.90
N GLY A 258 3.21 -7.29 -15.59
CA GLY A 258 1.99 -8.09 -15.62
C GLY A 258 1.62 -8.67 -14.26
N TYR A 259 2.37 -9.67 -13.81
CA TYR A 259 1.98 -10.47 -12.64
C TYR A 259 3.15 -11.24 -12.01
N PRO A 260 3.06 -11.58 -10.70
CA PRO A 260 4.06 -12.39 -10.05
C PRO A 260 4.01 -13.84 -10.56
N VAL A 261 5.17 -14.41 -10.89
CA VAL A 261 5.29 -15.72 -11.57
C VAL A 261 4.58 -16.87 -10.83
N HIS A 262 4.50 -16.80 -9.50
CA HIS A 262 3.94 -17.87 -8.68
C HIS A 262 2.43 -18.08 -8.89
N ILE A 263 1.67 -17.07 -9.32
CA ILE A 263 0.21 -17.20 -9.48
C ILE A 263 -0.16 -18.12 -10.66
N LEU A 264 0.75 -18.30 -11.63
CA LEU A 264 0.55 -19.27 -12.70
C LEU A 264 0.94 -20.70 -12.31
N GLN A 265 1.50 -20.89 -11.12
CA GLN A 265 1.92 -22.20 -10.62
C GLN A 265 0.78 -22.81 -9.80
N THR A 266 -0.24 -23.33 -10.48
CA THR A 266 -1.47 -23.85 -9.86
C THR A 266 -1.23 -24.80 -8.70
N ALA A 267 -0.19 -25.66 -8.77
CA ALA A 267 0.18 -26.53 -7.66
C ALA A 267 0.57 -25.76 -6.37
N LYS A 268 1.31 -24.65 -6.50
CA LYS A 268 1.66 -23.81 -5.35
C LYS A 268 0.47 -23.05 -4.81
N VAL A 269 -0.36 -22.50 -5.69
CA VAL A 269 -1.60 -21.81 -5.30
C VAL A 269 -2.53 -22.78 -4.56
N ASN A 270 -2.71 -24.01 -5.05
CA ASN A 270 -3.53 -25.02 -4.38
C ASN A 270 -3.01 -25.38 -2.98
N LEU A 271 -1.69 -25.41 -2.77
CA LEU A 271 -1.10 -25.65 -1.45
C LEU A 271 -1.45 -24.54 -0.45
N GLU A 272 -1.62 -23.29 -0.89
CA GLU A 272 -2.04 -22.19 -0.02
C GLU A 272 -3.48 -22.36 0.50
N TYR A 273 -4.33 -23.07 -0.25
CA TYR A 273 -5.75 -23.26 0.08
C TYR A 273 -6.11 -24.71 0.43
N GLN A 274 -5.13 -25.60 0.59
CA GLN A 274 -5.36 -27.05 0.73
C GLN A 274 -6.25 -27.44 1.93
N ASN A 275 -6.26 -26.63 2.98
CA ASN A 275 -7.04 -26.86 4.21
C ASN A 275 -8.31 -25.98 4.27
N LEU A 276 -8.64 -25.28 3.18
CA LEU A 276 -9.79 -24.38 3.14
C LEU A 276 -11.03 -25.11 2.66
N GLU A 277 -12.07 -25.09 3.49
CA GLU A 277 -13.40 -25.55 3.13
C GLU A 277 -14.37 -24.36 3.10
N ILE A 278 -15.09 -24.22 1.99
CA ILE A 278 -16.06 -23.15 1.75
C ILE A 278 -17.43 -23.79 1.50
N SER A 279 -18.47 -23.22 2.10
CA SER A 279 -19.87 -23.63 1.89
C SER A 279 -20.69 -22.46 1.35
N GLU A 280 -21.54 -22.73 0.36
CA GLU A 280 -22.38 -21.71 -0.27
C GLU A 280 -23.38 -21.08 0.72
N ASP A 281 -23.76 -21.81 1.77
CA ASP A 281 -24.81 -21.41 2.71
C ASP A 281 -24.28 -20.63 3.94
N THR A 282 -22.97 -20.61 4.17
CA THR A 282 -22.40 -20.12 5.45
C THR A 282 -21.30 -19.07 5.27
N PHE A 283 -21.66 -17.90 4.74
CA PHE A 283 -20.69 -16.82 4.46
C PHE A 283 -19.83 -16.42 5.68
N PHE A 284 -20.43 -16.25 6.87
CA PHE A 284 -19.68 -15.91 8.07
C PHE A 284 -18.64 -16.99 8.43
N LEU A 285 -19.02 -18.27 8.34
CA LEU A 285 -18.11 -19.38 8.62
C LEU A 285 -17.00 -19.47 7.56
N ASN A 286 -17.30 -19.15 6.29
CA ASN A 286 -16.29 -19.05 5.25
C ASN A 286 -15.24 -17.99 5.59
N VAL A 287 -15.67 -16.79 6.03
CA VAL A 287 -14.75 -15.72 6.46
C VAL A 287 -13.88 -16.19 7.62
N VAL A 288 -14.46 -16.88 8.62
CA VAL A 288 -13.69 -17.44 9.74
C VAL A 288 -12.70 -18.51 9.27
N ALA A 289 -13.09 -19.39 8.35
CA ALA A 289 -12.21 -20.41 7.76
C ALA A 289 -11.04 -19.76 7.00
N CYS A 290 -11.32 -18.74 6.19
CA CYS A 290 -10.32 -17.93 5.50
C CYS A 290 -9.32 -17.30 6.48
N LEU A 291 -9.79 -16.65 7.55
CA LEU A 291 -8.92 -16.04 8.56
C LEU A 291 -8.01 -17.07 9.25
N LYS A 292 -8.51 -18.30 9.49
CA LYS A 292 -7.68 -19.40 10.03
C LYS A 292 -6.57 -19.77 9.05
N VAL A 293 -6.89 -19.97 7.77
CA VAL A 293 -5.91 -20.29 6.73
C VAL A 293 -4.88 -19.16 6.53
N LEU A 294 -5.27 -17.89 6.57
CA LEU A 294 -4.31 -16.76 6.52
C LEU A 294 -3.32 -16.79 7.66
N ARG A 295 -3.81 -17.03 8.89
CA ARG A 295 -2.95 -17.19 10.06
C ARG A 295 -2.00 -18.38 9.88
N GLU A 296 -2.51 -19.48 9.33
CA GLU A 296 -1.71 -20.67 9.08
C GLU A 296 -0.60 -20.44 8.04
N ASN A 297 -0.94 -19.87 6.89
CA ASN A 297 0.05 -19.58 5.86
C ASN A 297 1.10 -18.55 6.32
N SER A 298 0.73 -17.63 7.21
CA SER A 298 1.66 -16.67 7.80
C SER A 298 2.77 -17.36 8.61
N TYR A 299 2.48 -18.46 9.32
CA TYR A 299 3.52 -19.23 10.02
C TYR A 299 4.44 -19.96 9.03
N LEU A 300 3.89 -20.56 7.97
CA LEU A 300 4.69 -21.29 6.97
C LEU A 300 5.70 -20.37 6.30
N LYS A 301 5.27 -19.15 5.94
CA LYS A 301 6.12 -18.13 5.33
C LYS A 301 7.29 -17.71 6.22
N LEU A 302 7.10 -17.67 7.54
CA LEU A 302 8.20 -17.37 8.50
C LEU A 302 9.23 -18.50 8.56
N LEU A 303 8.79 -19.76 8.58
CA LEU A 303 9.68 -20.93 8.69
C LEU A 303 10.49 -21.15 7.41
N GLN A 304 9.84 -21.04 6.25
CA GLN A 304 10.41 -21.51 5.00
C GLN A 304 11.38 -20.52 4.32
N HIS A 305 11.78 -19.42 4.98
CA HIS A 305 12.66 -18.38 4.42
C HIS A 305 12.29 -18.01 2.97
N HIS A 306 11.00 -18.04 2.64
CA HIS A 306 10.58 -17.74 1.28
C HIS A 306 10.94 -16.29 1.00
N PRO A 307 11.51 -15.99 -0.19
CA PRO A 307 11.59 -14.60 -0.62
C PRO A 307 10.18 -14.03 -0.54
N GLN A 308 10.01 -13.02 0.31
CA GLN A 308 8.77 -12.28 0.46
C GLN A 308 8.25 -11.93 -0.94
N ASP A 309 6.95 -12.03 -1.15
CA ASP A 309 6.38 -11.53 -2.39
C ASP A 309 6.76 -10.05 -2.51
N LYS A 310 7.46 -9.73 -3.60
CA LYS A 310 8.00 -8.38 -3.82
C LYS A 310 6.90 -7.44 -4.30
N TRP A 311 5.78 -7.99 -4.73
CA TRP A 311 4.62 -7.27 -5.22
C TRP A 311 3.81 -6.69 -4.05
N ARG A 312 3.38 -5.43 -4.20
CA ARG A 312 2.55 -4.69 -3.24
C ARG A 312 1.16 -4.36 -3.79
N VAL A 313 0.92 -4.74 -5.03
CA VAL A 313 -0.31 -4.45 -5.77
C VAL A 313 -0.76 -5.74 -6.46
N THR A 314 -2.08 -5.86 -6.62
CA THR A 314 -2.69 -6.99 -7.29
C THR A 314 -2.42 -6.95 -8.80
N PRO A 315 -2.44 -8.09 -9.53
CA PRO A 315 -2.25 -8.11 -10.97
C PRO A 315 -3.23 -7.22 -11.76
N TRP A 316 -4.47 -7.08 -11.30
CA TRP A 316 -5.50 -6.22 -11.92
C TRP A 316 -5.44 -4.75 -11.45
N SER A 317 -4.45 -4.36 -10.66
CA SER A 317 -4.25 -2.97 -10.26
C SER A 317 -3.97 -2.09 -11.49
N VAL A 318 -4.40 -0.83 -11.41
CA VAL A 318 -4.08 0.21 -12.40
C VAL A 318 -3.00 1.18 -11.90
N ASN A 319 -2.26 0.78 -10.86
CA ASN A 319 -1.18 1.55 -10.27
C ASN A 319 0.14 0.77 -10.37
N SER A 320 1.13 1.38 -11.01
CA SER A 320 2.52 0.96 -11.00
C SER A 320 3.27 1.53 -9.78
N TYR A 321 4.48 1.05 -9.54
CA TYR A 321 5.39 1.65 -8.56
C TYR A 321 6.85 1.22 -8.75
N TYR A 322 7.77 2.06 -8.30
CA TYR A 322 9.16 1.72 -8.02
C TYR A 322 9.38 1.37 -6.54
N SER A 323 10.02 0.23 -6.29
CA SER A 323 10.38 -0.27 -4.96
C SER A 323 11.85 0.01 -4.64
N ILE A 324 12.13 1.07 -3.89
CA ILE A 324 13.48 1.40 -3.40
C ILE A 324 14.14 0.18 -2.71
N ARG A 325 13.40 -0.53 -1.85
CA ARG A 325 13.91 -1.69 -1.09
C ARG A 325 14.42 -2.82 -1.98
N HIS A 326 13.81 -3.02 -3.14
CA HIS A 326 14.11 -4.14 -4.03
C HIS A 326 14.81 -3.71 -5.31
N HIS A 327 15.00 -2.40 -5.50
CA HIS A 327 15.43 -1.79 -6.74
C HIS A 327 14.70 -2.39 -7.96
N MET A 328 13.38 -2.21 -7.95
CA MET A 328 12.48 -2.92 -8.86
C MET A 328 11.32 -2.03 -9.30
N VAL A 329 11.01 -2.01 -10.59
CA VAL A 329 9.77 -1.42 -11.14
C VAL A 329 8.74 -2.52 -11.34
N VAL A 330 7.50 -2.24 -10.91
CA VAL A 330 6.36 -3.16 -11.07
C VAL A 330 5.25 -2.47 -11.85
N ILE A 331 4.81 -3.11 -12.94
CA ILE A 331 3.73 -2.61 -13.81
C ILE A 331 2.68 -3.72 -13.96
N PRO A 332 1.53 -3.63 -13.27
CA PRO A 332 0.55 -4.72 -13.26
C PRO A 332 -0.19 -4.91 -14.58
N ALA A 333 -0.71 -6.11 -14.80
CA ALA A 333 -1.48 -6.50 -15.97
C ALA A 333 -2.72 -5.61 -16.21
N GLY A 334 -3.33 -5.09 -15.14
CA GLY A 334 -4.49 -4.19 -15.23
C GLY A 334 -4.22 -2.89 -15.98
N MET A 335 -2.96 -2.46 -16.08
CA MET A 335 -2.55 -1.30 -16.88
C MET A 335 -2.42 -1.60 -18.38
N PHE A 336 -2.42 -2.88 -18.77
CA PHE A 336 -2.27 -3.30 -20.18
C PHE A 336 -3.61 -3.54 -20.85
N HIS A 337 -4.56 -2.66 -20.57
CA HIS A 337 -5.89 -2.64 -21.14
C HIS A 337 -6.27 -1.19 -21.51
N SER A 338 -7.26 -1.02 -22.37
CA SER A 338 -7.82 0.29 -22.71
C SER A 338 -8.28 1.03 -21.44
N PRO A 339 -7.99 2.34 -21.31
CA PRO A 339 -7.44 3.24 -22.34
C PRO A 339 -5.91 3.29 -22.42
N PHE A 340 -5.18 2.65 -21.50
CA PHE A 340 -3.72 2.81 -21.39
C PHE A 340 -2.93 2.04 -22.43
N PHE A 341 -3.45 0.89 -22.87
CA PHE A 341 -2.77 0.03 -23.82
C PHE A 341 -3.75 -0.82 -24.62
N HIS A 342 -3.46 -1.00 -25.90
CA HIS A 342 -4.03 -2.08 -26.69
C HIS A 342 -3.06 -2.48 -27.81
N VAL A 343 -2.98 -3.77 -28.12
CA VAL A 343 -2.10 -4.29 -29.19
C VAL A 343 -2.46 -3.73 -30.57
N GLU A 344 -3.70 -3.29 -30.76
CA GLU A 344 -4.15 -2.68 -32.01
C GLU A 344 -4.06 -1.15 -32.05
N PHE A 345 -3.74 -0.49 -30.94
CA PHE A 345 -3.54 0.96 -30.94
C PHE A 345 -2.29 1.34 -31.74
N PRO A 346 -2.24 2.56 -32.33
CA PRO A 346 -0.99 3.11 -32.82
C PRO A 346 0.07 3.10 -31.71
N SER A 347 1.33 2.86 -32.10
CA SER A 347 2.44 2.84 -31.16
C SER A 347 2.56 4.18 -30.42
N ALA A 348 2.30 5.30 -31.10
CA ALA A 348 2.25 6.62 -30.50
C ALA A 348 1.31 6.69 -29.28
N VAL A 349 0.12 6.08 -29.38
CA VAL A 349 -0.85 6.03 -28.28
C VAL A 349 -0.33 5.16 -27.13
N ASN A 350 0.21 3.98 -27.44
CA ASN A 350 0.75 3.10 -26.39
C ASN A 350 1.97 3.73 -25.68
N PHE A 351 2.89 4.35 -26.41
CA PHE A 351 4.03 5.06 -25.82
C PHE A 351 3.59 6.33 -25.05
N GLY A 352 2.61 7.07 -25.55
CA GLY A 352 2.06 8.27 -24.91
C GLY A 352 1.22 7.99 -23.67
N ALA A 353 0.62 6.80 -23.59
CA ALA A 353 -0.12 6.35 -22.42
C ALA A 353 0.76 5.47 -21.51
N ILE A 354 0.80 4.15 -21.72
CA ILE A 354 1.54 3.25 -20.84
C ILE A 354 3.06 3.50 -20.84
N GLY A 355 3.63 3.95 -21.96
CA GLY A 355 5.06 4.27 -22.05
C GLY A 355 5.48 5.44 -21.14
N VAL A 356 4.62 6.44 -20.95
CA VAL A 356 4.88 7.54 -20.01
C VAL A 356 4.94 7.02 -18.57
N PHE A 357 4.01 6.14 -18.17
CA PHE A 357 4.04 5.51 -16.85
C PHE A 357 5.29 4.63 -16.66
N MET A 358 5.66 3.84 -17.66
CA MET A 358 6.90 3.04 -17.64
C MET A 358 8.14 3.92 -17.38
N ALA A 359 8.24 5.05 -18.09
CA ALA A 359 9.35 5.98 -17.95
C ALA A 359 9.31 6.76 -16.62
N HIS A 360 8.12 7.15 -16.15
CA HIS A 360 7.91 7.80 -14.85
C HIS A 360 8.44 6.91 -13.70
N GLU A 361 8.03 5.65 -13.66
CA GLU A 361 8.46 4.71 -12.61
C GLU A 361 9.96 4.41 -12.69
N LEU A 362 10.50 4.36 -13.92
CA LEU A 362 11.93 4.21 -14.12
C LEU A 362 12.70 5.40 -13.53
N LEU A 363 12.20 6.62 -13.63
CA LEU A 363 12.87 7.82 -13.10
C LEU A 363 12.87 7.92 -11.57
N HIS A 364 11.95 7.25 -10.87
CA HIS A 364 11.95 7.19 -9.40
C HIS A 364 13.25 6.65 -8.82
N MET A 365 14.02 5.87 -9.58
CA MET A 365 15.32 5.36 -9.14
C MET A 365 16.38 6.45 -8.92
N PHE A 366 16.19 7.64 -9.51
CA PHE A 366 17.13 8.76 -9.44
C PHE A 366 16.75 9.84 -8.43
N TYR A 367 15.74 9.58 -7.59
CA TYR A 367 15.28 10.56 -6.59
C TYR A 367 16.37 11.06 -5.67
N ASP A 368 17.32 10.20 -5.28
CA ASP A 368 18.45 10.61 -4.46
C ASP A 368 19.27 11.73 -5.13
N TYR A 369 19.46 11.71 -6.46
CA TYR A 369 20.22 12.76 -7.15
C TYR A 369 19.54 14.14 -7.10
N VAL A 370 18.20 14.17 -7.05
CA VAL A 370 17.39 15.40 -7.05
C VAL A 370 17.22 15.97 -5.64
N LEU A 371 17.48 15.16 -4.61
CA LEU A 371 17.42 15.60 -3.23
C LEU A 371 18.69 16.36 -2.81
N PRO A 372 18.58 17.31 -1.86
CA PRO A 372 19.72 18.08 -1.38
C PRO A 372 20.89 17.19 -0.93
N GLY A 373 22.04 17.34 -1.59
CA GLY A 373 23.26 16.62 -1.25
C GLY A 373 23.38 15.20 -1.82
N GLY A 374 22.38 14.68 -2.55
CA GLY A 374 22.42 13.32 -3.08
C GLY A 374 23.19 13.14 -4.39
N CYS A 375 23.60 14.24 -5.04
CA CYS A 375 24.70 14.20 -6.02
C CYS A 375 25.79 15.24 -5.70
N PRO A 376 26.77 14.92 -4.83
CA PRO A 376 27.85 15.85 -4.46
C PRO A 376 28.78 16.21 -5.62
N ALA A 377 29.00 15.29 -6.56
CA ALA A 377 29.92 15.47 -7.70
C ALA A 377 29.26 16.19 -8.88
N CYS A 378 27.93 16.27 -8.93
CA CYS A 378 27.19 16.96 -9.97
C CYS A 378 27.41 18.48 -9.97
N ASN A 379 27.18 19.12 -11.12
CA ASN A 379 27.08 20.57 -11.22
C ASN A 379 25.80 21.06 -10.51
N ARG A 380 25.94 21.37 -9.22
CA ARG A 380 24.85 21.81 -8.34
C ARG A 380 24.08 23.00 -8.88
N SER A 381 24.77 23.99 -9.45
CA SER A 381 24.12 25.19 -9.96
C SER A 381 23.16 24.88 -11.12
N ALA A 382 23.58 24.00 -12.04
CA ALA A 382 22.74 23.59 -13.17
C ALA A 382 21.52 22.75 -12.71
N LEU A 383 21.74 21.84 -11.74
CA LEU A 383 20.69 21.00 -11.18
C LEU A 383 19.68 21.81 -10.35
N GLU A 384 20.14 22.65 -9.43
CA GLU A 384 19.30 23.53 -8.61
C GLU A 384 18.46 24.47 -9.47
N LYS A 385 19.03 25.02 -10.55
CA LYS A 385 18.28 25.83 -11.51
C LYS A 385 17.13 25.05 -12.16
N SER A 386 17.38 23.79 -12.52
CA SER A 386 16.37 22.92 -13.13
C SER A 386 15.27 22.55 -12.13
N ILE A 387 15.64 22.23 -10.89
CA ILE A 387 14.72 21.95 -9.78
C ILE A 387 13.84 23.17 -9.50
N ASN A 388 14.43 24.35 -9.32
CA ASN A 388 13.70 25.57 -9.01
C ASN A 388 12.73 25.94 -10.13
N CYS A 389 13.13 25.77 -11.40
CA CYS A 389 12.24 26.00 -12.53
C CYS A 389 10.98 25.12 -12.44
N LEU A 390 11.12 23.86 -12.03
CA LEU A 390 9.99 22.94 -11.91
C LEU A 390 9.13 23.26 -10.68
N VAL A 391 9.74 23.61 -9.55
CA VAL A 391 9.01 24.06 -8.36
C VAL A 391 8.17 25.30 -8.68
N GLU A 392 8.79 26.33 -9.27
CA GLU A 392 8.12 27.58 -9.65
C GLU A 392 6.97 27.33 -10.64
N GLN A 393 7.18 26.46 -11.63
CA GLN A 393 6.13 26.08 -12.58
C GLN A 393 4.90 25.53 -11.85
N TYR A 394 5.07 24.56 -10.95
CA TYR A 394 3.94 23.92 -10.28
C TYR A 394 3.29 24.82 -9.22
N GLU A 395 4.06 25.69 -8.56
CA GLU A 395 3.54 26.69 -7.64
C GLU A 395 2.77 27.80 -8.35
N SER A 396 3.02 28.02 -9.65
CA SER A 396 2.28 28.99 -10.46
C SER A 396 0.84 28.56 -10.80
N TYR A 397 0.48 27.29 -10.60
CA TYR A 397 -0.86 26.80 -10.90
C TYR A 397 -1.90 27.32 -9.89
N ASP A 398 -3.08 27.73 -10.40
CA ASP A 398 -4.18 28.29 -9.60
C ASP A 398 -4.66 27.37 -8.46
N SER A 399 -4.44 26.07 -8.59
CA SER A 399 -4.75 25.04 -7.59
C SER A 399 -3.89 25.10 -6.33
N LYS A 400 -2.94 26.05 -6.21
CA LYS A 400 -2.02 26.22 -5.06
C LYS A 400 -1.30 24.92 -4.70
N VAL A 401 -0.71 24.27 -5.69
CA VAL A 401 0.13 23.09 -5.49
C VAL A 401 1.42 23.52 -4.82
N ASN A 402 1.88 22.77 -3.83
CA ASN A 402 3.20 22.98 -3.25
C ASN A 402 4.23 22.24 -4.12
N GLY A 403 4.90 22.97 -5.01
CA GLY A 403 5.87 22.41 -5.96
C GLY A 403 7.05 21.73 -5.27
N THR A 404 7.43 22.17 -4.07
CA THR A 404 8.47 21.52 -3.26
C THR A 404 8.02 20.14 -2.78
N VAL A 405 6.76 20.01 -2.34
CA VAL A 405 6.21 18.73 -1.86
C VAL A 405 6.01 17.75 -3.01
N THR A 406 5.65 18.21 -4.20
CA THR A 406 5.40 17.36 -5.37
C THR A 406 6.62 17.19 -6.28
N LEU A 407 7.77 17.76 -5.93
CA LEU A 407 8.95 17.85 -6.80
C LEU A 407 9.37 16.51 -7.43
N LEU A 408 9.39 15.45 -6.62
CA LEU A 408 9.84 14.13 -7.08
C LEU A 408 8.89 13.54 -8.13
N GLU A 409 7.57 13.66 -7.91
CA GLU A 409 6.56 13.22 -8.88
C GLU A 409 6.60 14.08 -10.14
N ASN A 410 6.66 15.40 -9.98
CA ASN A 410 6.75 16.35 -11.09
C ASN A 410 7.97 16.08 -11.99
N THR A 411 9.11 15.71 -11.37
CA THR A 411 10.34 15.37 -12.09
C THR A 411 10.17 14.07 -12.88
N ALA A 412 9.53 13.06 -12.28
CA ALA A 412 9.24 11.79 -12.92
C ALA A 412 8.24 11.95 -14.08
N ASP A 413 7.20 12.77 -13.91
CA ASP A 413 6.23 13.07 -14.98
C ASP A 413 6.88 13.79 -16.15
N THR A 414 7.60 14.88 -15.87
CA THR A 414 8.21 15.72 -16.90
C THR A 414 9.30 14.95 -17.65
N GLY A 415 10.18 14.25 -16.92
CA GLY A 415 11.21 13.42 -17.52
C GLY A 415 10.63 12.20 -18.23
N GLY A 416 9.59 11.59 -17.65
CA GLY A 416 8.95 10.37 -18.16
C GLY A 416 8.32 10.63 -19.52
N LEU A 417 7.62 11.76 -19.68
CA LEU A 417 7.07 12.19 -20.96
C LEU A 417 8.17 12.36 -22.02
N VAL A 418 9.28 13.02 -21.67
CA VAL A 418 10.40 13.26 -22.59
C VAL A 418 11.09 11.96 -23.01
N ILE A 419 11.28 11.03 -22.07
CA ILE A 419 11.91 9.73 -22.34
C ILE A 419 10.98 8.86 -23.16
N ALA A 420 9.70 8.77 -22.82
CA ALA A 420 8.72 7.99 -23.57
C ALA A 420 8.55 8.50 -25.00
N TYR A 421 8.54 9.82 -25.21
CA TYR A 421 8.50 10.40 -26.54
C TYR A 421 9.78 10.08 -27.32
N GLN A 422 10.95 10.20 -26.70
CA GLN A 422 12.22 9.83 -27.33
C GLN A 422 12.25 8.33 -27.71
N ALA A 423 11.75 7.46 -26.83
CA ALA A 423 11.62 6.03 -27.07
C ALA A 423 10.71 5.75 -28.26
N TYR A 424 9.55 6.42 -28.34
CA TYR A 424 8.66 6.34 -29.48
C TYR A 424 9.34 6.76 -30.79
N LYS A 425 10.06 7.90 -30.81
CA LYS A 425 10.80 8.34 -32.01
C LYS A 425 11.92 7.36 -32.38
N ASN A 426 12.60 6.76 -31.41
CA ASN A 426 13.61 5.72 -31.65
C ASN A 426 12.97 4.45 -32.24
N TRP A 427 11.83 4.03 -31.68
CA TRP A 427 11.05 2.90 -32.18
C TRP A 427 10.57 3.12 -33.61
N LEU A 428 10.07 4.32 -33.94
CA LEU A 428 9.60 4.69 -35.28
C LEU A 428 10.73 4.70 -36.33
N LYS A 429 11.96 5.03 -35.94
CA LYS A 429 13.12 4.90 -36.84
C LYS A 429 13.42 3.43 -37.19
N LYS A 430 13.17 2.51 -36.24
CA LYS A 430 13.34 1.06 -36.41
C LYS A 430 12.16 0.43 -37.19
N HIS A 431 10.96 0.99 -37.06
CA HIS A 431 9.71 0.46 -37.62
C HIS A 431 9.10 1.46 -38.61
N LYS A 432 9.18 1.14 -39.91
CA LYS A 432 8.86 2.08 -41.01
C LYS A 432 7.36 2.33 -41.25
N GLU A 433 6.49 1.61 -40.54
CA GLU A 433 5.04 1.69 -40.72
C GLU A 433 4.35 1.75 -39.36
N GLU A 434 3.37 2.64 -39.25
CA GLU A 434 2.50 2.76 -38.08
C GLU A 434 1.03 2.76 -38.53
N LYS A 435 0.16 2.22 -37.69
CA LYS A 435 -1.28 2.22 -37.97
C LYS A 435 -1.82 3.63 -37.75
N ASP A 436 -2.51 4.16 -38.75
CA ASP A 436 -3.28 5.40 -38.59
C ASP A 436 -4.58 5.15 -37.83
N LEU A 437 -4.99 6.13 -37.01
CA LEU A 437 -6.36 6.16 -36.51
C LEU A 437 -7.26 6.86 -37.54
N PRO A 438 -8.15 6.12 -38.23
CA PRO A 438 -8.98 6.72 -39.25
C PRO A 438 -9.90 7.76 -38.64
N LYS A 439 -10.13 8.86 -39.37
CA LYS A 439 -11.14 9.90 -39.08
C LYS A 439 -10.85 10.85 -37.91
N ILE A 440 -9.68 10.76 -37.25
CA ILE A 440 -9.28 11.70 -36.19
C ILE A 440 -8.55 12.93 -36.76
N GLY A 441 -7.79 12.77 -37.86
CA GLY A 441 -7.08 13.88 -38.51
C GLY A 441 -5.86 14.41 -37.74
N LEU A 442 -5.43 13.69 -36.70
CA LEU A 442 -4.21 13.99 -35.94
C LEU A 442 -3.04 13.15 -36.48
N SER A 443 -1.85 13.74 -36.51
CA SER A 443 -0.60 13.02 -36.75
C SER A 443 -0.25 12.10 -35.57
N HIS A 444 0.62 11.10 -35.78
CA HIS A 444 1.07 10.24 -34.68
C HIS A 444 1.76 11.01 -33.55
N ASP A 445 2.52 12.07 -33.87
CA ASP A 445 3.12 12.93 -32.84
C ASP A 445 2.05 13.65 -32.01
N GLN A 446 0.92 14.04 -32.61
CA GLN A 446 -0.22 14.61 -31.89
C GLN A 446 -1.05 13.58 -31.14
N LEU A 447 -1.05 12.31 -31.57
CA LEU A 447 -1.74 11.23 -30.88
C LEU A 447 -0.98 10.75 -29.64
N PHE A 448 0.32 11.00 -29.59
CA PHE A 448 1.15 10.69 -28.43
C PHE A 448 0.81 11.59 -27.22
N PHE A 449 0.58 12.88 -27.46
CA PHE A 449 0.22 13.88 -26.43
C PHE A 449 -1.29 13.96 -26.23
#